data_AF-A0A2E7LDR4-F1
#
_entry.id   AF-A0A2E7LDR4-F1
#
_cell.length_a   1.000
_cell.length_b   1.000
_cell.length_c   1.000
_cell.angle_alpha   90.00
_cell.angle_beta   90.00
_cell.angle_gamma   90.00
#
_symmetry.space_group_name_H-M   'P 1'
#
loop_
_entity.id
_entity.type
_entity.pdbx_description
1 polymer ?
#
loop_
_entity_poly.entity_id
_entity_poly.type
_entity_poly.pdbx_seq_one_letter_code
_entity_poly.pdbx_strand_id
1 'polypeptide(L)'
;MIWLPQHRHLRRAAATDSIPTETIPTTMIAIHHQPPEPAGEPADLQPGQLVCHRRYGYRGVIVERDAECQADEAWYFNNQTQPARNQPWYHILVHESNACTYAAAENLVSDSSQLPIAHPLLPRFFSAWQAGRYLRNNEPWPR
;
A
#
# COMPACT_ATOMS: atom_id res chain seq x y z
N MET A 1 53.26 -3.41 -5.82
CA MET A 1 54.36 -2.43 -6.02
C MET A 1 54.38 -1.48 -4.84
N ILE A 2 55.54 -0.90 -4.51
CA ILE A 2 55.73 -0.02 -3.36
C ILE A 2 56.21 1.35 -3.85
N TRP A 3 55.49 2.43 -3.52
CA TRP A 3 56.08 3.78 -3.55
C TRP A 3 55.34 4.77 -2.65
N LEU A 4 56.11 5.61 -1.97
CA LEU A 4 55.75 6.70 -1.06
C LEU A 4 57.05 7.49 -0.77
N PRO A 5 56.97 8.71 -0.22
CA PRO A 5 56.26 9.91 -0.67
C PRO A 5 57.25 10.88 -1.36
N GLN A 6 56.85 12.12 -1.71
CA GLN A 6 57.62 13.41 -1.69
C GLN A 6 56.65 14.57 -2.07
N HIS A 7 56.80 15.85 -1.69
CA HIS A 7 57.30 16.50 -0.47
C HIS A 7 56.94 18.01 -0.50
N ARG A 8 56.47 18.61 0.62
CA ARG A 8 56.54 20.08 0.94
C ARG A 8 55.72 21.03 0.01
N HIS A 9 55.30 22.25 0.38
CA HIS A 9 55.22 23.03 1.65
C HIS A 9 54.09 24.12 1.49
N LEU A 10 53.88 25.20 2.27
CA LEU A 10 54.66 25.87 3.32
C LEU A 10 53.76 26.48 4.44
N ARG A 11 53.34 27.75 4.27
CA ARG A 11 52.56 28.71 5.10
C ARG A 11 52.04 29.79 4.12
N ARG A 12 51.18 30.80 4.39
CA ARG A 12 50.55 31.48 5.56
C ARG A 12 49.22 32.10 4.99
N ALA A 13 48.32 32.85 5.66
CA ALA A 13 48.21 33.44 6.99
C ALA A 13 46.71 33.57 7.40
N ALA A 14 46.43 34.08 8.60
CA ALA A 14 45.07 34.43 9.02
C ALA A 14 44.79 35.92 8.82
N ALA A 15 43.54 36.25 8.48
CA ALA A 15 42.95 37.57 8.60
C ALA A 15 41.48 37.38 9.03
N THR A 16 41.11 37.90 10.19
CA THR A 16 39.73 37.96 10.66
C THR A 16 39.10 39.23 10.10
N ASP A 17 37.90 39.16 9.55
CA ASP A 17 37.04 40.35 9.56
C ASP A 17 35.56 39.99 9.77
N SER A 18 34.91 40.97 10.38
CA SER A 18 33.61 41.10 11.01
C SER A 18 32.42 40.59 10.19
N ILE A 19 31.51 39.90 10.87
CA ILE A 19 30.15 39.62 10.37
C ILE A 19 29.31 40.90 10.48
N PRO A 20 28.68 41.40 9.39
CA PRO A 20 27.59 42.35 9.51
C PRO A 20 26.30 41.61 9.92
N THR A 21 25.75 41.95 11.09
CA THR A 21 24.46 41.43 11.54
C THR A 21 23.32 42.09 10.78
N GLU A 22 22.72 41.40 9.82
CA GLU A 22 21.51 41.87 9.14
C GLU A 22 20.24 41.32 9.83
N THR A 23 19.31 42.21 10.15
CA THR A 23 18.15 41.91 11.00
C THR A 23 17.03 41.22 10.22
N ILE A 24 16.53 40.11 10.75
CA ILE A 24 15.47 39.28 10.16
C ILE A 24 14.15 40.06 9.97
N PRO A 25 13.56 40.09 8.75
CA PRO A 25 12.12 40.21 8.56
C PRO A 25 11.48 38.81 8.67
N THR A 26 10.50 38.66 9.57
CA THR A 26 9.89 37.36 9.87
C THR A 26 9.12 36.76 8.69
N THR A 27 9.66 35.69 8.11
CA THR A 27 8.88 34.70 7.35
C THR A 27 9.11 33.33 7.98
N MET A 28 8.11 32.81 8.68
CA MET A 28 8.10 31.39 9.06
C MET A 28 7.86 30.54 7.81
N ILE A 29 8.92 30.27 7.05
CA ILE A 29 8.91 29.08 6.20
C ILE A 29 8.93 27.90 7.15
N ALA A 30 7.75 27.36 7.44
CA ALA A 30 7.62 26.04 8.00
C ALA A 30 8.16 25.05 6.94
N ILE A 31 9.47 24.78 7.01
CA ILE A 31 10.04 23.54 6.51
C ILE A 31 9.35 22.43 7.28
N HIS A 32 8.24 21.98 6.71
CA HIS A 32 7.47 20.87 7.22
C HIS A 32 8.39 19.67 7.06
N HIS A 33 9.07 19.31 8.16
CA HIS A 33 9.69 18.00 8.32
C HIS A 33 8.55 16.98 8.43
N GLN A 34 7.89 16.77 7.29
CA GLN A 34 7.03 15.65 7.03
C GLN A 34 7.85 14.41 7.42
N PRO A 35 7.39 13.61 8.40
CA PRO A 35 8.07 12.38 8.74
C PRO A 35 8.25 11.54 7.47
N PRO A 36 9.26 10.65 7.40
CA PRO A 36 9.27 9.66 6.34
C PRO A 36 7.95 8.87 6.42
N GLU A 37 7.10 9.03 5.41
CA GLU A 37 5.77 8.42 5.36
C GLU A 37 5.90 6.92 5.68
N PRO A 38 5.01 6.36 6.53
CA PRO A 38 5.08 4.95 6.89
C PRO A 38 5.05 4.10 5.62
N ALA A 39 5.89 3.07 5.56
CA ALA A 39 6.31 2.40 4.33
C ALA A 39 5.14 1.72 3.57
N GLY A 40 4.45 2.54 2.76
CA GLY A 40 3.16 2.20 2.15
C GLY A 40 2.00 2.36 3.14
N GLU A 41 1.16 3.38 2.93
CA GLU A 41 -0.21 3.30 3.45
C GLU A 41 -0.89 2.02 2.92
N PRO A 42 -1.76 1.37 3.71
CA PRO A 42 -2.51 0.21 3.23
C PRO A 42 -3.35 0.64 2.03
N ALA A 43 -2.98 0.15 0.85
CA ALA A 43 -3.54 0.63 -0.42
C ALA A 43 -5.07 0.70 -0.37
N ASP A 44 -5.63 1.81 -0.84
CA ASP A 44 -7.07 2.02 -0.93
C ASP A 44 -7.63 1.20 -2.10
N LEU A 45 -7.70 -0.12 -1.88
CA LEU A 45 -8.21 -1.09 -2.84
C LEU A 45 -9.74 -0.94 -2.93
N GLN A 46 -10.26 -1.05 -4.14
CA GLN A 46 -11.66 -0.72 -4.44
C GLN A 46 -12.37 -1.90 -5.13
N PRO A 47 -13.71 -2.04 -5.01
CA PRO A 47 -14.49 -3.02 -5.76
C PRO A 47 -14.15 -3.07 -7.26
N GLY A 48 -14.17 -4.26 -7.82
CA GLY A 48 -13.79 -4.54 -9.21
C GLY A 48 -12.28 -4.48 -9.50
N GLN A 49 -11.44 -4.16 -8.51
CA GLN A 49 -9.98 -4.22 -8.64
C GLN A 49 -9.47 -5.66 -8.44
N LEU A 50 -8.44 -6.01 -9.20
CA LEU A 50 -7.74 -7.28 -9.05
C LEU A 50 -6.67 -7.20 -7.95
N VAL A 51 -6.52 -8.29 -7.21
CA VAL A 51 -5.60 -8.42 -6.08
C VAL A 51 -4.91 -9.79 -6.06
N CYS A 52 -3.70 -9.81 -5.48
CA CYS A 52 -3.00 -11.02 -5.08
C CYS A 52 -2.79 -11.02 -3.56
N HIS A 53 -2.97 -12.17 -2.91
CA HIS A 53 -2.77 -12.31 -1.47
C HIS A 53 -1.29 -12.57 -1.14
N ARG A 54 -0.65 -11.65 -0.40
CA ARG A 54 0.80 -11.65 -0.09
C ARG A 54 1.33 -13.00 0.41
N ARG A 55 0.64 -13.62 1.38
CA ARG A 55 1.06 -14.92 1.97
C ARG A 55 0.73 -16.16 1.12
N TYR A 56 -0.46 -16.21 0.52
CA TYR A 56 -1.01 -17.44 -0.09
C TYR A 56 -0.92 -17.48 -1.62
N GLY A 57 -0.48 -16.39 -2.27
CA GLY A 57 -0.23 -16.32 -3.71
C GLY A 57 -1.48 -16.34 -4.60
N TYR A 58 -2.67 -16.62 -4.06
CA TYR A 58 -3.90 -16.61 -4.85
C TYR A 58 -4.20 -15.21 -5.41
N ARG A 59 -4.80 -15.19 -6.60
CA ARG A 59 -5.28 -13.99 -7.29
C ARG A 59 -6.82 -13.95 -7.24
N GLY A 60 -7.41 -12.76 -7.28
CA GLY A 60 -8.87 -12.60 -7.22
C GLY A 60 -9.34 -11.18 -7.55
N VAL A 61 -10.65 -10.95 -7.44
CA VAL A 61 -11.28 -9.62 -7.57
C VAL A 61 -12.01 -9.25 -6.28
N ILE A 62 -11.88 -7.99 -5.84
CA ILE A 62 -12.67 -7.46 -4.73
C ILE A 62 -14.11 -7.25 -5.19
N VAL A 63 -15.07 -7.81 -4.45
CA VAL A 63 -16.50 -7.56 -4.62
C VAL A 63 -16.96 -6.42 -3.71
N GLU A 64 -16.55 -6.45 -2.45
CA GLU A 64 -17.08 -5.59 -1.40
C GLU A 64 -15.98 -5.23 -0.40
N ARG A 65 -16.13 -4.06 0.25
CA ARG A 65 -15.19 -3.53 1.25
C ARG A 65 -15.94 -3.19 2.54
N ASP A 66 -15.47 -3.73 3.64
CA ASP A 66 -15.81 -3.26 4.97
C ASP A 66 -14.71 -2.32 5.51
N ALA A 67 -15.08 -1.36 6.35
CA ALA A 67 -14.12 -0.42 6.97
C ALA A 67 -13.29 -1.07 8.09
N GLU A 68 -13.84 -2.11 8.73
CA GLU A 68 -13.23 -2.93 9.76
C GLU A 68 -13.80 -4.37 9.70
N CYS A 69 -13.13 -5.34 10.32
CA CYS A 69 -13.54 -6.75 10.32
C CYS A 69 -14.98 -6.97 10.83
N GLN A 70 -15.89 -7.36 9.94
CA GLN A 70 -17.29 -7.70 10.27
C GLN A 70 -17.51 -9.18 10.63
N ALA A 71 -16.47 -10.02 10.53
CA ALA A 71 -16.58 -11.43 10.90
C ALA A 71 -16.73 -11.61 12.42
N ASP A 72 -17.51 -12.62 12.82
CA ASP A 72 -17.73 -12.94 14.23
C ASP A 72 -16.45 -13.44 14.93
N GLU A 73 -16.50 -13.47 16.27
CA GLU A 73 -15.34 -13.84 17.07
C GLU A 73 -14.87 -15.28 16.87
N ALA A 74 -15.80 -16.22 16.68
CA ALA A 74 -15.46 -17.62 16.46
C ALA A 74 -14.78 -17.82 15.09
N TRP A 75 -15.23 -17.12 14.05
CA TRP A 75 -14.53 -17.08 12.77
C TRP A 75 -13.15 -16.43 12.91
N TYR A 76 -13.08 -15.26 13.56
CA TYR A 76 -11.84 -14.49 13.70
C TYR A 76 -10.75 -15.25 14.46
N PHE A 77 -11.08 -15.89 15.59
CA PHE A 77 -10.08 -16.63 16.37
C PHE A 77 -9.62 -17.92 15.66
N ASN A 78 -10.42 -18.48 14.75
CA ASN A 78 -10.02 -19.59 13.88
C ASN A 78 -9.17 -19.13 12.67
N ASN A 79 -9.07 -17.83 12.38
CA ASN A 79 -8.20 -17.31 11.33
C ASN A 79 -6.72 -17.42 11.76
N GLN A 80 -5.90 -18.15 10.99
CA GLN A 80 -4.49 -18.42 11.32
C GLN A 80 -3.58 -17.19 11.42
N THR A 81 -3.96 -16.04 10.86
CA THR A 81 -3.15 -14.80 10.92
C THR A 81 -3.66 -13.77 11.92
N GLN A 82 -4.92 -13.87 12.37
CA GLN A 82 -5.61 -12.88 13.22
C GLN A 82 -5.21 -11.40 12.94
N PRO A 83 -5.29 -10.94 11.66
CA PRO A 83 -4.82 -9.62 11.25
C PRO A 83 -5.71 -8.52 11.84
N ALA A 84 -5.19 -7.31 12.00
CA ALA A 84 -5.83 -6.26 12.81
C ALA A 84 -7.27 -5.96 12.34
N ARG A 85 -8.25 -5.95 13.27
CA ARG A 85 -9.66 -5.72 12.93
C ARG A 85 -9.92 -4.31 12.39
N ASN A 86 -9.24 -3.30 12.96
CA ASN A 86 -9.40 -1.86 12.69
C ASN A 86 -8.65 -1.38 11.43
N GLN A 87 -8.80 -2.10 10.32
CA GLN A 87 -8.31 -1.75 8.99
C GLN A 87 -9.37 -2.18 7.94
N PRO A 88 -9.30 -1.78 6.67
CA PRO A 88 -10.23 -2.28 5.65
C PRO A 88 -10.14 -3.80 5.46
N TRP A 89 -11.28 -4.47 5.35
CA TRP A 89 -11.39 -5.89 4.97
C TRP A 89 -12.19 -6.04 3.68
N TYR A 90 -11.88 -7.08 2.91
CA TYR A 90 -12.40 -7.24 1.55
C TYR A 90 -12.96 -8.64 1.31
N HIS A 91 -14.14 -8.69 0.70
CA HIS A 91 -14.75 -9.91 0.18
C HIS A 91 -14.27 -10.14 -1.26
N ILE A 92 -13.63 -11.29 -1.51
CA ILE A 92 -12.89 -11.56 -2.74
C ILE A 92 -13.39 -12.85 -3.40
N LEU A 93 -13.57 -12.83 -4.72
CA LEU A 93 -13.73 -14.05 -5.52
C LEU A 93 -12.35 -14.57 -5.94
N VAL A 94 -12.03 -15.82 -5.62
CA VAL A 94 -10.71 -16.41 -5.91
C VAL A 94 -10.66 -16.97 -7.33
N HIS A 95 -9.59 -16.69 -8.06
CA HIS A 95 -9.37 -17.15 -9.42
C HIS A 95 -9.28 -18.69 -9.52
N GLU A 96 -9.86 -19.27 -10.58
CA GLU A 96 -9.82 -20.72 -10.89
C GLU A 96 -10.38 -21.59 -9.75
N SER A 97 -11.30 -21.01 -8.99
CA SER A 97 -11.95 -21.61 -7.84
C SER A 97 -13.44 -21.30 -7.84
N ASN A 98 -14.17 -21.94 -6.92
CA ASN A 98 -15.52 -21.56 -6.50
C ASN A 98 -15.51 -20.85 -5.13
N ALA A 99 -14.32 -20.58 -4.58
CA ALA A 99 -14.15 -20.01 -3.26
C ALA A 99 -14.28 -18.48 -3.23
N CYS A 100 -15.14 -18.00 -2.33
CA CYS A 100 -15.06 -16.65 -1.80
C CYS A 100 -14.17 -16.62 -0.56
N THR A 101 -13.55 -15.49 -0.25
CA THR A 101 -12.67 -15.32 0.91
C THR A 101 -12.74 -13.91 1.48
N TYR A 102 -12.43 -13.76 2.76
CA TYR A 102 -12.47 -12.49 3.49
C TYR A 102 -11.07 -12.16 4.03
N ALA A 103 -10.49 -11.05 3.56
CA ALA A 103 -9.08 -10.74 3.79
C ALA A 103 -8.84 -9.27 4.16
N ALA A 104 -7.97 -9.05 5.15
CA ALA A 104 -7.52 -7.72 5.59
C ALA A 104 -6.60 -7.04 4.57
N ALA A 105 -6.62 -5.70 4.50
CA ALA A 105 -5.80 -4.89 3.59
C ALA A 105 -4.29 -5.22 3.64
N GLU A 106 -3.73 -5.43 4.83
CA GLU A 106 -2.33 -5.78 5.04
C GLU A 106 -1.91 -7.11 4.35
N ASN A 107 -2.87 -7.96 3.98
CA ASN A 107 -2.63 -9.20 3.26
C ASN A 107 -2.75 -9.08 1.73
N LEU A 108 -3.21 -7.95 1.17
CA LEU A 108 -3.54 -7.79 -0.25
C LEU A 108 -2.67 -6.75 -0.97
N VAL A 109 -2.16 -7.13 -2.14
CA VAL A 109 -1.50 -6.21 -3.10
C VAL A 109 -2.28 -6.19 -4.41
N SER A 110 -2.31 -5.05 -5.10
CA SER A 110 -2.88 -4.93 -6.45
C SER A 110 -2.24 -5.94 -7.41
N ASP A 111 -3.06 -6.64 -8.19
CA ASP A 111 -2.58 -7.43 -9.32
C ASP A 111 -2.38 -6.52 -10.55
N SER A 112 -1.19 -6.57 -11.14
CA SER A 112 -0.81 -5.80 -12.33
C SER A 112 -0.95 -6.58 -13.64
N SER A 113 -1.42 -7.83 -13.61
CA SER A 113 -1.53 -8.70 -14.80
C SER A 113 -2.41 -8.14 -15.92
N GLN A 114 -3.41 -7.33 -15.59
CA GLN A 114 -4.48 -6.88 -16.49
C GLN A 114 -5.23 -8.02 -17.20
N LEU A 115 -5.15 -9.25 -16.70
CA LEU A 115 -5.93 -10.39 -17.18
C LEU A 115 -7.22 -10.51 -16.37
N PRO A 116 -8.37 -10.88 -16.96
CA PRO A 116 -9.57 -11.21 -16.19
C PRO A 116 -9.34 -12.46 -15.32
N ILE A 117 -10.17 -12.64 -14.29
CA ILE A 117 -10.27 -13.92 -13.57
C ILE A 117 -11.43 -14.77 -14.10
N ALA A 118 -11.30 -16.08 -13.98
CA ALA A 118 -12.43 -17.02 -13.97
C ALA A 118 -12.87 -17.31 -12.53
N HIS A 119 -14.17 -17.13 -12.24
CA HIS A 119 -14.89 -17.55 -11.03
C HIS A 119 -16.41 -17.52 -11.33
N PRO A 120 -17.24 -18.50 -10.90
CA PRO A 120 -18.63 -18.62 -11.32
C PRO A 120 -19.54 -17.44 -10.93
N LEU A 121 -19.26 -16.75 -9.82
CA LEU A 121 -20.07 -15.62 -9.34
C LEU A 121 -19.77 -14.27 -10.03
N LEU A 122 -18.87 -14.21 -11.02
CA LEU A 122 -18.57 -12.95 -11.72
C LEU A 122 -19.79 -12.27 -12.35
N PRO A 123 -20.69 -12.98 -13.09
CA PRO A 123 -21.86 -12.34 -13.70
C PRO A 123 -22.91 -11.87 -12.69
N ARG A 124 -22.82 -12.32 -11.42
CA ARG A 124 -23.70 -11.87 -10.34
C ARG A 124 -23.34 -10.48 -9.85
N PHE A 125 -22.05 -10.19 -9.69
CA PHE A 125 -21.57 -8.95 -9.04
C PHE A 125 -20.98 -7.89 -9.98
N PHE A 126 -20.70 -8.25 -11.25
CA PHE A 126 -20.05 -7.37 -12.21
C PHE A 126 -20.78 -7.37 -13.56
N SER A 127 -20.90 -6.19 -14.17
CA SER A 127 -21.61 -5.97 -15.44
C SER A 127 -20.70 -6.02 -16.67
N ALA A 128 -19.41 -5.70 -16.51
CA ALA A 128 -18.42 -5.69 -17.59
C ALA A 128 -16.98 -5.86 -17.08
N TRP A 129 -16.06 -6.14 -17.99
CA TRP A 129 -14.61 -6.08 -17.80
C TRP A 129 -14.04 -4.99 -18.73
N GLN A 130 -13.35 -3.99 -18.18
CA GLN A 130 -12.84 -2.83 -18.91
C GLN A 130 -11.53 -2.33 -18.30
N ALA A 131 -10.53 -2.01 -19.12
CA ALA A 131 -9.27 -1.38 -18.72
C ALA A 131 -8.57 -2.01 -17.49
N GLY A 132 -8.54 -3.34 -17.41
CA GLY A 132 -7.89 -4.07 -16.31
C GLY A 132 -8.71 -4.17 -15.01
N ARG A 133 -9.99 -3.77 -15.02
CA ARG A 133 -10.89 -3.85 -13.86
C ARG A 133 -12.28 -4.38 -14.27
N TYR A 134 -13.01 -4.90 -13.29
CA TYR A 134 -14.44 -5.19 -13.43
C TYR A 134 -15.28 -3.98 -13.07
N LEU A 135 -16.39 -3.76 -13.78
CA LEU A 135 -17.40 -2.78 -13.40
C LEU A 135 -18.39 -3.45 -12.44
N ARG A 136 -18.42 -2.97 -11.19
CA ARG A 136 -19.35 -3.43 -10.14
C ARG A 136 -20.79 -3.06 -10.53
N ASN A 137 -21.72 -4.00 -10.38
CA ASN A 137 -23.15 -3.75 -10.53
C ASN A 137 -23.81 -3.44 -9.17
N ASN A 138 -25.13 -3.24 -9.15
CA ASN A 138 -25.88 -2.90 -7.93
C ASN A 138 -26.29 -4.12 -7.07
N GLU A 139 -25.81 -5.34 -7.38
CA GLU A 139 -26.11 -6.52 -6.56
C GLU A 139 -25.33 -6.45 -5.23
N PRO A 140 -26.00 -6.44 -4.06
CA PRO A 140 -25.31 -6.36 -2.78
C PRO A 140 -24.55 -7.65 -2.46
N TRP A 141 -23.46 -7.54 -1.71
CA TRP A 141 -22.84 -8.72 -1.09
C TRP A 141 -23.78 -9.31 -0.01
N PRO A 142 -24.00 -10.64 0.02
CA PRO A 142 -24.75 -11.28 1.10
C PRO A 142 -23.98 -11.20 2.42
N ARG A 143 -24.59 -10.58 3.43
CA ARG A 143 -24.11 -10.52 4.81
C ARG A 143 -24.78 -11.58 5.67
#